data_AF-A0A8H7CEI4-F1
#
_entry.id   AF-A0A8H7CEI4-F1
#
_cell.length_a   1.000
_cell.length_b   1.000
_cell.length_c   1.000
_cell.angle_alpha   90.00
_cell.angle_beta   90.00
_cell.angle_gamma   90.00
#
_symmetry.space_group_name_H-M   'P 1'
#
loop_
_entity.id
_entity.type
_entity.pdbx_description
1 polymer ?
#
loop_
_entity_poly.entity_id
_entity_poly.type
_entity_poly.pdbx_seq_one_letter_code
_entity_poly.pdbx_strand_id
1 'polypeptide(L)'
;MNQQLATHPCYKNPNPRSRLKPETTFTLKYIKMCSHTIPANYPYALFAIAGLYAEKGSVYEYLPVPFFEFRGYGAPPADVGTPGDVYIDLTPGAHALYSRSEEDWARWAGPAAPEMLGHPHFFDYKQSRYVNFHPEEGIEWVCKQTILRRKEALRAAGFLKNRHAASAQAGFDLVSMIIGMYLASTAVDAKGLSSPTPHEDGDSDLFASDSESSDAESKVSEAFYLSKRARTVASSSSVSAALVANRSKSKAPPSSPPSAYRHPSPDPDIMQLEKVLKVLQADKELQSLRRRKRELMASLPTTRGFELAPELVQTLEKEYNKYYPSAVPSVAPAEAKQALPELRCRVDQTKKTLLATKMRRAEVEKQLAERRQWCEAIRQKHQEEEEEI
;
A
#
# COMPACT_ATOMS: atom_id res chain seq x y z
N MET A 1 -29.53 18.43 -13.90
CA MET A 1 -28.18 18.16 -13.34
C MET A 1 -27.65 19.46 -12.71
N ASN A 2 -27.03 19.39 -11.52
CA ASN A 2 -25.92 20.26 -11.07
C ASN A 2 -26.09 21.46 -10.12
N GLN A 3 -27.17 21.63 -9.34
CA GLN A 3 -27.09 22.59 -8.21
C GLN A 3 -26.31 22.04 -6.99
N GLN A 4 -26.31 20.72 -6.76
CA GLN A 4 -25.54 20.11 -5.66
C GLN A 4 -24.04 19.99 -5.93
N LEU A 5 -23.57 20.15 -7.17
CA LEU A 5 -22.13 20.12 -7.47
C LEU A 5 -21.42 21.37 -6.96
N ALA A 6 -22.09 22.52 -6.96
CA ALA A 6 -21.52 23.79 -6.53
C ALA A 6 -21.29 23.89 -5.01
N THR A 7 -21.77 22.92 -4.22
CA THR A 7 -21.63 22.96 -2.77
C THR A 7 -20.39 22.25 -2.23
N HIS A 8 -19.75 21.41 -3.04
CA HIS A 8 -18.59 20.62 -2.63
C HIS A 8 -17.40 21.52 -2.27
N PRO A 9 -16.71 21.31 -1.13
CA PRO A 9 -15.52 22.08 -0.78
C PRO A 9 -14.44 22.08 -1.85
N CYS A 10 -14.14 20.92 -2.45
CA CYS A 10 -13.20 20.84 -3.59
C CYS A 10 -13.68 21.50 -4.89
N TYR A 11 -14.97 21.82 -5.08
CA TYR A 11 -15.43 22.59 -6.25
C TYR A 11 -15.61 24.07 -5.93
N LYS A 12 -15.99 24.41 -4.69
CA LYS A 12 -15.98 25.78 -4.17
C LYS A 12 -14.57 26.34 -4.09
N ASN A 13 -13.63 25.48 -3.70
CA ASN A 13 -12.22 25.81 -3.55
C ASN A 13 -11.38 24.64 -4.12
N PRO A 14 -11.24 24.54 -5.45
CA PRO A 14 -10.43 23.50 -6.09
C PRO A 14 -8.93 23.67 -5.84
N ASN A 15 -8.52 24.82 -5.31
CA ASN A 15 -7.14 25.14 -5.00
C ASN A 15 -7.04 25.66 -3.57
N PRO A 16 -7.30 24.81 -2.55
CA PRO A 16 -7.30 25.23 -1.16
C PRO A 16 -5.89 25.63 -0.74
N ARG A 17 -5.65 26.95 -0.71
CA ARG A 17 -4.39 27.54 -0.24
C ARG A 17 -4.58 28.14 1.14
N SER A 18 -3.64 27.86 2.03
CA SER A 18 -3.56 28.56 3.31
C SER A 18 -3.01 29.96 3.09
N ARG A 19 -3.64 30.96 3.70
CA ARG A 19 -3.11 32.32 3.82
C ARG A 19 -2.08 32.40 4.94
N LEU A 20 -2.25 31.58 5.99
CA LEU A 20 -1.34 31.53 7.14
C LEU A 20 -0.04 30.79 6.83
N LYS A 21 -0.08 29.79 5.94
CA LYS A 21 1.09 28.99 5.51
C LYS A 21 1.09 28.80 3.99
N PRO A 22 1.48 29.82 3.20
CA PRO A 22 1.43 29.79 1.74
C PRO A 22 2.22 28.64 1.09
N GLU A 23 3.21 28.10 1.80
CA GLU A 23 4.03 26.95 1.40
C GLU A 23 3.31 25.60 1.50
N THR A 24 2.11 25.56 2.10
CA THR A 24 1.31 24.34 2.20
C THR A 24 0.88 23.89 0.81
N THR A 25 1.27 22.67 0.44
CA THR A 25 0.83 22.01 -0.79
C THR A 25 -0.37 21.11 -0.51
N PHE A 26 -1.15 20.78 -1.53
CA PHE A 26 -2.27 19.86 -1.40
C PHE A 26 -2.36 18.93 -2.61
N THR A 27 -2.97 17.77 -2.41
CA THR A 27 -3.29 16.79 -3.45
C THR A 27 -4.71 16.28 -3.24
N LEU A 28 -5.52 16.26 -4.30
CA LEU A 28 -6.86 15.67 -4.25
C LEU A 28 -6.73 14.14 -4.34
N LYS A 29 -7.26 13.45 -3.34
CA LYS A 29 -7.29 11.99 -3.25
C LYS A 29 -8.72 11.48 -3.18
N TYR A 30 -8.88 10.17 -3.34
CA TYR A 30 -10.19 9.50 -3.31
C TYR A 30 -10.12 8.23 -2.48
N ILE A 31 -11.20 7.95 -1.74
CA ILE A 31 -11.43 6.65 -1.11
C ILE A 31 -12.63 5.96 -1.73
N LYS A 32 -12.57 4.65 -1.86
CA LYS A 32 -13.68 3.86 -2.40
C LYS A 32 -14.63 3.48 -1.27
N MET A 33 -15.88 3.93 -1.38
CA MET A 33 -16.94 3.66 -0.41
C MET A 33 -18.10 2.99 -1.11
N CYS A 34 -18.81 2.08 -0.45
CA CYS A 34 -20.05 1.54 -1.01
C CYS A 34 -21.14 2.64 -0.99
N SER A 35 -21.92 2.80 -2.05
CA SER A 35 -22.93 3.87 -2.16
C SER A 35 -23.90 3.91 -0.98
N HIS A 36 -24.43 2.76 -0.59
CA HIS A 36 -25.36 2.59 0.53
C HIS A 36 -24.75 2.84 1.92
N THR A 37 -23.44 3.10 1.99
CA THR A 37 -22.68 3.31 3.24
C THR A 37 -22.39 4.77 3.52
N ILE A 38 -22.77 5.63 2.58
CA ILE A 38 -22.53 7.05 2.67
C ILE A 38 -23.77 7.68 3.30
N PRO A 39 -23.63 8.43 4.42
CA PRO A 39 -24.78 9.04 5.08
C PRO A 39 -25.59 9.92 4.12
N ALA A 40 -26.91 9.96 4.30
CA ALA A 40 -27.77 10.84 3.50
C ALA A 40 -27.41 12.34 3.65
N ASN A 41 -26.82 12.72 4.80
CA ASN A 41 -26.32 14.06 5.09
C ASN A 41 -24.82 14.25 4.75
N TYR A 42 -24.21 13.35 3.98
CA TYR A 42 -22.83 13.49 3.57
C TYR A 42 -22.65 14.81 2.80
N PRO A 43 -21.73 15.71 3.21
CA PRO A 43 -21.69 17.08 2.69
C PRO A 43 -21.16 17.18 1.25
N TYR A 44 -20.76 16.05 0.65
CA TYR A 44 -20.14 15.99 -0.66
C TYR A 44 -21.08 15.36 -1.68
N ALA A 45 -21.19 15.97 -2.85
CA ALA A 45 -21.89 15.37 -3.98
C ALA A 45 -21.19 14.05 -4.38
N LEU A 46 -21.95 12.96 -4.33
CA LEU A 46 -21.44 11.66 -4.71
C LEU A 46 -21.54 11.49 -6.22
N PHE A 47 -20.39 11.38 -6.86
CA PHE A 47 -20.35 11.01 -8.27
C PHE A 47 -20.48 9.51 -8.34
N ALA A 48 -21.60 9.04 -8.91
CA ALA A 48 -21.49 7.86 -9.75
C ALA A 48 -20.50 8.26 -10.84
N ILE A 49 -19.22 7.88 -10.71
CA ILE A 49 -18.34 7.86 -11.88
C ILE A 49 -18.87 6.73 -12.75
N ALA A 50 -19.94 7.04 -13.48
CA ALA A 50 -20.61 6.18 -14.42
C ALA A 50 -19.58 5.81 -15.48
N GLY A 51 -18.95 4.64 -15.31
CA GLY A 51 -17.96 4.11 -16.25
C GLY A 51 -16.67 3.55 -15.63
N LEU A 52 -16.25 3.94 -14.42
CA LEU A 52 -14.97 3.44 -13.87
C LEU A 52 -15.07 2.11 -13.11
N TYR A 53 -16.24 1.78 -12.55
CA TYR A 53 -16.40 0.59 -11.70
C TYR A 53 -17.66 -0.23 -11.96
N ALA A 54 -18.38 0.06 -13.05
CA ALA A 54 -19.48 -0.77 -13.51
C ALA A 54 -18.95 -2.03 -14.20
N GLU A 55 -18.20 -2.86 -13.48
CA GLU A 55 -18.05 -4.25 -13.89
C GLU A 55 -19.43 -4.89 -13.86
N LYS A 56 -19.92 -5.27 -15.04
CA LYS A 56 -21.24 -5.87 -15.26
C LYS A 56 -21.51 -6.97 -14.23
N GLY A 57 -22.39 -6.69 -13.26
CA GLY A 57 -22.91 -7.70 -12.32
C GLY A 57 -22.58 -7.46 -10.84
N SER A 58 -21.76 -6.48 -10.48
CA SER A 58 -21.61 -6.08 -9.07
C SER A 58 -22.78 -5.21 -8.64
N VAL A 59 -23.64 -5.72 -7.74
CA VAL A 59 -24.76 -4.99 -7.11
C VAL A 59 -24.27 -3.86 -6.19
N TYR A 60 -22.98 -3.86 -5.83
CA TYR A 60 -22.39 -2.82 -5.01
C TYR A 60 -21.77 -1.74 -5.90
N GLU A 61 -22.47 -0.62 -6.01
CA GLU A 61 -21.92 0.61 -6.58
C GLU A 61 -20.92 1.20 -5.58
N TYR A 62 -19.63 1.06 -5.87
CA TYR A 62 -18.62 1.81 -5.13
C TYR A 62 -18.54 3.23 -5.69
N LEU A 63 -18.63 4.22 -4.80
CA LEU A 63 -18.50 5.63 -5.10
C LEU A 63 -17.16 6.14 -4.57
N PRO A 64 -16.39 6.87 -5.39
CA PRO A 64 -15.19 7.55 -4.95
C PRO A 64 -15.60 8.77 -4.13
N VAL A 65 -15.08 8.83 -2.91
CA VAL A 65 -15.27 9.93 -1.99
C VAL A 65 -13.98 10.75 -1.97
N PRO A 66 -14.01 12.01 -2.43
CA PRO A 66 -12.82 12.86 -2.47
C PRO A 66 -12.46 13.38 -1.08
N PHE A 67 -11.16 13.59 -0.86
CA PHE A 67 -10.61 14.33 0.27
C PHE A 67 -9.28 14.98 -0.16
N PHE A 68 -8.88 16.06 0.49
CA PHE A 68 -7.59 16.69 0.29
C PHE A 68 -6.55 16.13 1.26
N GLU A 69 -5.38 15.81 0.73
CA GLU A 69 -4.16 15.62 1.49
C GLU A 69 -3.33 16.90 1.41
N PHE A 70 -3.20 17.59 2.54
CA PHE A 70 -2.33 18.75 2.69
C PHE A 70 -0.94 18.31 3.19
N ARG A 71 0.10 19.03 2.77
CA ARG A 71 1.48 18.82 3.24
C ARG A 71 2.13 20.17 3.50
N GLY A 72 2.72 20.34 4.68
CA GLY A 72 3.38 21.59 5.09
C GLY A 72 4.26 21.40 6.32
N TYR A 73 4.87 22.47 6.79
CA TYR A 73 5.75 22.43 7.97
C TYR A 73 5.00 22.90 9.23
N GLY A 74 5.11 22.11 10.29
CA GLY A 74 4.44 22.31 11.58
C GLY A 74 2.97 21.90 11.57
N ALA A 75 2.26 22.21 12.66
CA ALA A 75 0.83 21.93 12.81
C ALA A 75 -0.02 22.52 11.66
N PRO A 76 -1.12 21.87 11.27
CA PRO A 76 -1.99 22.37 10.19
C PRO A 76 -2.52 23.77 10.51
N PRO A 77 -2.59 24.67 9.51
CA PRO A 77 -3.17 25.99 9.73
C PRO A 77 -4.70 25.88 9.83
N ALA A 78 -5.31 26.76 10.63
CA ALA A 78 -6.74 26.72 10.92
C ALA A 78 -7.62 27.18 9.74
N ASP A 79 -7.04 27.80 8.71
CA ASP A 79 -7.75 28.38 7.58
C ASP A 79 -7.88 27.43 6.36
N VAL A 80 -7.47 26.17 6.51
CA VAL A 80 -7.59 25.15 5.46
C VAL A 80 -8.22 23.85 5.95
N GLY A 81 -8.68 23.08 4.96
CA GLY A 81 -9.27 21.77 5.16
C GLY A 81 -10.75 21.81 5.47
N THR A 82 -11.37 20.66 5.22
CA THR A 82 -12.76 20.35 5.53
C THR A 82 -12.83 19.00 6.24
N PRO A 83 -13.88 18.72 7.02
CA PRO A 83 -13.98 17.46 7.76
C PRO A 83 -13.77 16.24 6.84
N GLY A 84 -12.78 15.40 7.19
CA GLY A 84 -12.34 14.24 6.39
C GLY A 84 -11.04 14.44 5.62
N ASP A 85 -10.57 15.68 5.50
CA ASP A 85 -9.26 15.98 4.96
C ASP A 85 -8.14 15.57 5.92
N VAL A 86 -6.94 15.42 5.38
CA VAL A 86 -5.74 15.00 6.13
C VAL A 86 -4.60 15.98 5.89
N TYR A 87 -3.72 16.12 6.88
CA TYR A 87 -2.55 16.99 6.78
C TYR A 87 -1.31 16.24 7.27
N ILE A 88 -0.22 16.31 6.50
CA ILE A 88 1.10 15.78 6.85
C ILE A 88 2.01 16.93 7.25
N ASP A 89 2.47 16.89 8.50
CA ASP A 89 3.56 17.72 8.96
C ASP A 89 4.90 17.13 8.47
N LEU A 90 5.60 17.92 7.66
CA LEU A 90 6.89 17.60 7.05
C LEU A 90 8.08 18.09 7.87
N THR A 91 7.87 18.57 9.11
CA THR A 91 8.95 19.05 9.98
C THR A 91 9.94 17.92 10.27
N PRO A 92 11.23 18.07 9.89
CA PRO A 92 12.23 17.04 10.14
C PRO A 92 12.33 16.69 11.63
N GLY A 93 12.28 15.40 11.95
CA GLY A 93 12.31 14.90 13.33
C GLY A 93 10.97 15.03 14.08
N ALA A 94 9.98 15.73 13.54
CA ALA A 94 8.69 15.95 14.17
C ALA A 94 7.50 15.65 13.24
N HIS A 95 7.69 14.76 12.24
CA HIS A 95 6.62 14.43 11.32
C HIS A 95 5.38 13.91 12.06
N ALA A 96 4.22 14.34 11.60
CA ALA A 96 2.95 14.00 12.20
C ALA A 96 1.86 13.94 11.13
N LEU A 97 0.86 13.10 11.38
CA LEU A 97 -0.35 13.03 10.57
C LEU A 97 -1.51 13.62 11.36
N TYR A 98 -2.32 14.44 10.71
CA TYR A 98 -3.53 15.02 11.27
C TYR A 98 -4.72 14.67 10.38
N SER A 99 -5.90 14.61 10.97
CA SER A 99 -7.17 14.55 10.26
C SER A 99 -8.07 15.68 10.74
N ARG A 100 -8.78 16.30 9.80
CA ARG A 100 -9.75 17.34 10.09
C ARG A 100 -11.04 16.69 10.60
N SER A 101 -11.38 16.92 11.86
CA SER A 101 -12.69 16.58 12.43
C SER A 101 -13.72 17.65 12.06
N GLU A 102 -14.94 17.55 12.60
CA GLU A 102 -15.95 18.60 12.45
C GLU A 102 -15.53 19.91 13.13
N GLU A 103 -14.80 19.81 14.25
CA GLU A 103 -14.41 20.95 15.08
C GLU A 103 -13.02 21.47 14.71
N ASP A 104 -12.01 20.58 14.70
CA ASP A 104 -10.62 20.98 14.50
C ASP A 104 -9.72 19.87 13.92
N TRP A 105 -8.46 20.19 13.68
CA TRP A 105 -7.43 19.22 13.32
C TRP A 105 -7.05 18.36 14.52
N ALA A 106 -7.25 17.05 14.40
CA ALA A 106 -6.84 16.07 15.40
C ALA A 106 -5.57 15.35 14.96
N ARG A 107 -4.58 15.26 15.85
CA ARG A 107 -3.32 14.54 15.60
C ARG A 107 -3.53 13.03 15.69
N TRP A 108 -3.07 12.30 14.68
CA TRP A 108 -3.09 10.84 14.67
C TRP A 108 -2.02 10.30 15.62
N ALA A 109 -2.45 9.62 16.67
CA ALA A 109 -1.58 8.97 17.64
C ALA A 109 -0.91 7.68 17.10
N GLY A 110 -1.15 7.35 15.83
CA GLY A 110 -0.52 6.24 15.14
C GLY A 110 -1.24 4.90 15.28
N PRO A 111 -0.74 3.85 14.60
CA PRO A 111 -1.37 2.52 14.61
C PRO A 111 -1.26 1.84 15.98
N ALA A 112 -0.34 2.28 16.84
CA ALA A 112 -0.21 1.78 18.19
C ALA A 112 -1.18 2.46 19.17
N ALA A 113 -1.96 3.47 18.78
CA ALA A 113 -2.91 4.09 19.69
C ALA A 113 -4.14 3.19 19.92
N PRO A 114 -4.75 3.22 21.12
CA PRO A 114 -6.06 2.61 21.36
C PRO A 114 -7.15 3.36 20.58
N GLU A 115 -7.04 4.67 20.51
CA GLU A 115 -7.95 5.56 19.79
C GLU A 115 -7.53 5.65 18.33
N MET A 116 -8.41 5.22 17.44
CA MET A 116 -8.24 5.39 16.00
C MET A 116 -9.00 6.66 15.59
N LEU A 117 -8.38 7.55 14.82
CA LEU A 117 -9.09 8.70 14.27
C LEU A 117 -10.03 8.24 13.17
N GLY A 118 -11.33 8.23 13.49
CA GLY A 118 -12.40 7.91 12.55
C GLY A 118 -12.67 9.05 11.60
N HIS A 119 -13.12 8.74 10.39
CA HIS A 119 -13.58 9.73 9.43
C HIS A 119 -14.84 10.41 9.98
N PRO A 120 -14.94 11.74 9.95
CA PRO A 120 -16.03 12.49 10.59
C PRO A 120 -17.44 12.25 10.02
N HIS A 121 -17.55 11.38 9.02
CA HIS A 121 -18.80 11.08 8.34
C HIS A 121 -19.04 9.58 8.17
N PHE A 122 -18.08 8.74 8.54
CA PHE A 122 -18.22 7.29 8.40
C PHE A 122 -18.01 6.67 9.77
N PHE A 123 -19.00 6.81 10.65
CA PHE A 123 -18.94 6.30 12.03
C PHE A 123 -19.67 4.97 12.24
N ASP A 124 -20.53 4.54 11.32
CA ASP A 124 -21.27 3.27 11.48
C ASP A 124 -20.29 2.08 11.60
N TYR A 125 -20.50 1.23 12.60
CA TYR A 125 -19.56 0.21 13.10
C TYR A 125 -19.01 -0.72 12.00
N LYS A 126 -19.81 -1.01 10.98
CA LYS A 126 -19.38 -1.88 9.85
C LYS A 126 -18.56 -1.14 8.80
N GLN A 127 -18.65 0.18 8.77
CA GLN A 127 -18.14 1.02 7.70
C GLN A 127 -17.16 2.08 8.22
N SER A 128 -16.90 2.10 9.52
CA SER A 128 -16.01 3.05 10.14
C SER A 128 -14.68 3.08 9.39
N ARG A 129 -14.39 4.24 8.82
CA ARG A 129 -13.12 4.50 8.15
C ARG A 129 -12.21 5.21 9.12
N TYR A 130 -10.96 4.84 9.11
CA TYR A 130 -9.96 5.40 10.01
C TYR A 130 -8.75 5.80 9.20
N VAL A 131 -8.16 6.92 9.60
CA VAL A 131 -6.93 7.37 8.96
C VAL A 131 -5.85 6.33 9.23
N ASN A 132 -5.15 5.95 8.17
CA ASN A 132 -4.03 5.05 8.26
C ASN A 132 -2.94 5.50 7.31
N PHE A 133 -1.74 5.04 7.61
CA PHE A 133 -0.57 5.27 6.79
C PHE A 133 0.02 3.93 6.37
N HIS A 134 0.24 3.77 5.07
CA HIS A 134 0.96 2.64 4.50
C HIS A 134 2.25 3.15 3.83
N PRO A 135 3.42 2.52 4.05
CA PRO A 135 4.68 2.96 3.44
C PRO A 135 4.64 2.99 1.90
N GLU A 136 3.87 2.11 1.27
CA GLU A 136 3.81 1.99 -0.20
C GLU A 136 2.61 2.75 -0.80
N GLU A 137 1.49 2.79 -0.09
CA GLU A 137 0.23 3.37 -0.61
C GLU A 137 0.02 4.82 -0.12
N GLY A 138 0.84 5.27 0.84
CA GLY A 138 0.72 6.58 1.48
C GLY A 138 -0.45 6.62 2.47
N ILE A 139 -1.11 7.79 2.55
CA ILE A 139 -2.26 8.00 3.43
C ILE A 139 -3.55 7.56 2.78
N GLU A 140 -4.36 6.86 3.56
CA GLU A 140 -5.65 6.36 3.16
C GLU A 140 -6.63 6.25 4.33
N TRP A 141 -7.92 6.21 3.99
CA TRP A 141 -9.01 5.91 4.91
C TRP A 141 -9.43 4.45 4.76
N VAL A 142 -9.16 3.63 5.79
CA VAL A 142 -9.38 2.18 5.74
C VAL A 142 -10.33 1.70 6.82
N CYS A 143 -10.95 0.53 6.61
CA CYS A 143 -11.81 -0.05 7.64
C CYS A 143 -11.00 -0.59 8.84
N LYS A 144 -11.68 -0.72 9.99
CA LYS A 144 -11.10 -1.27 11.22
C LYS A 144 -10.39 -2.61 11.00
N GLN A 145 -10.98 -3.49 10.20
CA GLN A 145 -10.44 -4.83 9.95
C GLN A 145 -9.08 -4.77 9.25
N THR A 146 -8.92 -3.85 8.29
CA THR A 146 -7.63 -3.64 7.59
C THR A 146 -6.57 -3.14 8.57
N ILE A 147 -6.92 -2.20 9.45
CA ILE A 147 -6.01 -1.73 10.49
C ILE A 147 -5.61 -2.88 11.43
N LEU A 148 -6.57 -3.68 11.90
CA LEU A 148 -6.27 -4.80 12.80
C LEU A 148 -5.34 -5.82 12.14
N ARG A 149 -5.61 -6.21 10.89
CA ARG A 149 -4.72 -7.11 10.11
C ARG A 149 -3.33 -6.52 9.95
N ARG A 150 -3.20 -5.22 9.68
CA ARG A 150 -1.90 -4.56 9.58
C ARG A 150 -1.20 -4.47 10.93
N LYS A 151 -1.91 -4.19 12.02
CA LYS A 151 -1.36 -4.25 13.40
C LYS A 151 -0.83 -5.66 13.70
N GLU A 152 -1.57 -6.70 13.34
CA GLU A 152 -1.12 -8.09 13.49
C GLU A 152 0.12 -8.40 12.66
N ALA A 153 0.17 -7.94 11.40
CA ALA A 153 1.36 -8.08 10.54
C ALA A 153 2.58 -7.37 11.14
N LEU A 154 2.41 -6.14 11.66
CA LEU A 154 3.47 -5.40 12.33
C LEU A 154 3.93 -6.06 13.64
N ARG A 155 3.01 -6.69 14.41
CA ARG A 155 3.37 -7.51 15.56
C ARG A 155 4.16 -8.75 15.15
N ALA A 156 3.69 -9.47 14.13
CA ALA A 156 4.33 -10.68 13.62
C ALA A 156 5.75 -10.40 13.10
N ALA A 157 5.96 -9.23 12.48
CA ALA A 157 7.27 -8.76 12.03
C ALA A 157 8.15 -8.18 13.17
N GLY A 158 7.65 -8.14 14.41
CA GLY A 158 8.41 -7.68 15.57
C GLY A 158 8.55 -6.16 15.70
N PHE A 159 7.83 -5.38 14.87
CA PHE A 159 7.79 -3.91 14.97
C PHE A 159 6.96 -3.43 16.17
N LEU A 160 5.92 -4.19 16.54
CA LEU A 160 5.09 -3.93 17.72
C LEU A 160 5.42 -4.99 18.79
N LYS A 161 6.52 -4.83 19.53
CA LYS A 161 6.84 -5.71 20.67
C LYS A 161 5.84 -5.51 21.82
N ASN A 162 5.62 -6.57 22.60
CA ASN A 162 4.61 -6.65 23.66
C ASN A 162 4.70 -5.47 24.64
N ARG A 163 3.58 -4.74 24.70
CA ARG A 163 3.32 -3.53 25.48
C ARG A 163 3.37 -3.81 26.98
N HIS A 164 4.40 -3.34 27.65
CA HIS A 164 4.22 -2.74 28.97
C HIS A 164 4.87 -1.35 29.10
N ALA A 165 5.51 -0.82 28.05
CA ALA A 165 6.20 0.48 28.10
C ALA A 165 6.16 1.29 26.79
N ALA A 166 5.13 1.11 25.94
CA ALA A 166 4.96 2.01 24.79
C ALA A 166 4.27 3.30 25.28
N SER A 167 5.07 4.27 25.74
CA SER A 167 4.58 5.63 25.99
C SER A 167 3.96 6.20 24.71
N ALA A 168 3.06 7.19 24.84
CA ALA A 168 2.51 7.91 23.68
C ALA A 168 3.62 8.43 22.74
N GLN A 169 4.78 8.80 23.32
CA GLN A 169 5.97 9.22 22.60
C GLN A 169 6.49 8.14 21.64
N ALA A 170 6.56 6.87 22.07
CA ALA A 170 7.01 5.78 21.20
C ALA A 170 6.07 5.57 19.98
N GLY A 171 4.78 5.87 20.15
CA GLY A 171 3.82 5.90 19.05
C GLY A 171 4.12 7.02 18.05
N PHE A 172 4.40 8.22 18.54
CA PHE A 172 4.76 9.37 17.70
C PHE A 172 6.08 9.18 16.95
N ASP A 173 7.10 8.60 17.61
CA ASP A 173 8.39 8.33 16.99
C ASP A 173 8.24 7.32 15.84
N LEU A 174 7.41 6.30 16.03
CA LEU A 174 7.09 5.32 14.98
C LEU A 174 6.37 5.97 13.80
N VAL A 175 5.40 6.86 14.06
CA VAL A 175 4.72 7.64 13.00
C VAL A 175 5.72 8.50 12.25
N SER A 176 6.61 9.20 12.97
CA SER A 176 7.61 10.07 12.36
C SER A 176 8.59 9.29 11.46
N MET A 177 9.02 8.12 11.91
CA MET A 177 9.85 7.20 11.12
C MET A 177 9.12 6.71 9.86
N ILE A 178 7.88 6.25 10.00
CA ILE A 178 7.07 5.72 8.88
C ILE A 178 6.82 6.81 7.83
N ILE A 179 6.46 8.03 8.26
CA ILE A 179 6.27 9.17 7.35
C ILE A 179 7.59 9.54 6.67
N GLY A 180 8.68 9.63 7.43
CA GLY A 180 10.00 9.92 6.89
C GLY A 180 10.44 8.91 5.81
N MET A 181 10.17 7.62 6.01
CA MET A 181 10.47 6.58 5.01
C MET A 181 9.70 6.77 3.69
N TYR A 182 8.40 7.10 3.77
CA TYR A 182 7.57 7.35 2.60
C TYR A 182 7.95 8.63 1.85
N LEU A 183 8.29 9.69 2.58
CA LEU A 183 8.77 10.92 1.96
C LEU A 183 10.09 10.68 1.23
N ALA A 184 10.97 9.84 1.80
CA ALA A 184 12.21 9.44 1.13
C ALA A 184 11.94 8.61 -0.14
N SER A 185 10.97 7.69 -0.13
CA SER A 185 10.66 6.88 -1.33
C SER A 185 10.07 7.71 -2.46
N THR A 186 9.13 8.61 -2.15
CA THR A 186 8.49 9.47 -3.17
C THR A 186 9.45 10.52 -3.77
N ALA A 187 10.47 10.93 -3.02
CA ALA A 187 11.51 11.84 -3.53
C ALA A 187 12.43 11.17 -4.56
N VAL A 188 12.63 9.85 -4.49
CA VAL A 188 13.43 9.10 -5.48
C VAL A 188 12.72 9.06 -6.83
N ASP A 189 11.41 8.81 -6.81
CA ASP A 189 10.59 8.76 -8.03
C ASP A 189 10.54 10.11 -8.76
N ALA A 190 10.50 11.21 -8.00
CA ALA A 190 10.48 12.56 -8.56
C ALA A 190 11.80 12.93 -9.28
N LYS A 191 12.95 12.40 -8.84
CA LYS A 191 14.26 12.66 -9.47
C LYS A 191 14.51 11.80 -10.72
N GLY A 192 13.79 10.68 -10.89
CA GLY A 192 13.89 9.81 -12.07
C GLY A 192 13.16 10.37 -13.31
N LEU A 193 12.31 11.37 -13.14
CA LEU A 193 11.68 12.13 -14.22
C LEU A 193 12.56 13.34 -14.55
N SER A 194 13.71 13.09 -15.20
CA SER A 194 14.44 14.17 -15.87
C SER A 194 13.49 14.82 -16.88
N SER A 195 13.21 16.11 -16.69
CA SER A 195 12.52 16.95 -17.68
C SER A 195 13.09 16.68 -19.06
N PRO A 196 12.28 16.44 -20.10
CA PRO A 196 12.79 16.51 -21.46
C PRO A 196 13.38 17.91 -21.64
N THR A 197 14.69 17.97 -21.89
CA THR A 197 15.34 19.20 -22.32
C THR A 197 14.63 19.68 -23.59
N PRO A 198 14.27 20.97 -23.71
CA PRO A 198 13.76 21.50 -24.96
C PRO A 198 14.83 21.26 -26.03
N HIS A 199 14.45 20.56 -27.10
CA HIS A 199 15.28 20.48 -28.30
C HIS A 199 15.30 21.90 -28.88
N GLU A 200 16.42 22.61 -28.71
CA GLU A 200 16.70 23.82 -29.47
C GLU A 200 17.12 23.37 -30.87
N ASP A 201 16.19 23.49 -31.83
CA ASP A 201 16.53 23.48 -33.25
C ASP A 201 17.17 24.85 -33.56
N GLY A 202 18.49 24.83 -33.73
CA GLY A 202 19.29 26.00 -34.11
C GLY A 202 20.47 25.59 -34.99
N ASP A 203 20.22 25.55 -36.31
CA ASP A 203 21.25 25.65 -37.33
C ASP A 203 22.02 26.98 -37.17
N SER A 204 23.34 26.91 -37.00
CA SER A 204 24.33 27.72 -37.75
C SER A 204 25.76 27.63 -37.17
N ASP A 205 26.67 27.22 -38.05
CA ASP A 205 28.05 27.70 -38.26
C ASP A 205 29.16 27.50 -37.22
N LEU A 206 30.07 26.58 -37.59
CA LEU A 206 31.50 26.82 -37.84
C LEU A 206 32.14 27.98 -37.07
N PHE A 207 32.87 27.68 -36.01
CA PHE A 207 34.26 28.12 -35.84
C PHE A 207 34.97 27.24 -34.81
N ALA A 208 36.08 26.64 -35.24
CA ALA A 208 37.02 25.94 -34.38
C ALA A 208 37.77 26.96 -33.52
N SER A 209 37.94 26.66 -32.23
CA SER A 209 39.00 27.21 -31.39
C SER A 209 39.20 26.31 -30.17
N ASP A 210 40.40 25.73 -30.11
CA ASP A 210 40.95 25.04 -28.96
C ASP A 210 41.05 25.98 -27.75
N SER A 211 40.64 25.48 -26.58
CA SER A 211 41.13 26.00 -25.30
C SER A 211 40.90 24.97 -24.19
N GLU A 212 42.00 24.33 -23.79
CA GLU A 212 42.17 23.60 -22.54
C GLU A 212 42.09 24.56 -21.34
N SER A 213 41.27 24.25 -20.32
CA SER A 213 41.50 24.61 -18.91
C SER A 213 40.47 23.89 -18.03
N SER A 214 40.89 22.90 -17.26
CA SER A 214 41.20 22.97 -15.82
C SER A 214 39.99 22.70 -14.91
N ASP A 215 40.10 21.61 -14.15
CA ASP A 215 39.71 21.43 -12.76
C ASP A 215 38.37 22.02 -12.27
N ALA A 216 37.42 21.13 -11.96
CA ALA A 216 36.94 20.91 -10.59
C ALA A 216 35.68 20.02 -10.58
N GLU A 217 35.48 19.31 -9.47
CA GLU A 217 34.27 18.55 -9.08
C GLU A 217 34.10 17.20 -9.80
N SER A 218 34.00 16.05 -9.13
CA SER A 218 33.15 15.77 -7.99
C SER A 218 33.65 14.49 -7.28
N LYS A 219 34.18 14.65 -6.06
CA LYS A 219 34.29 13.55 -5.08
C LYS A 219 33.02 13.53 -4.25
N VAL A 220 31.98 12.87 -4.74
CA VAL A 220 30.78 12.52 -3.94
C VAL A 220 30.39 11.07 -4.22
N SER A 221 31.29 10.14 -3.86
CA SER A 221 30.98 8.69 -3.87
C SER A 221 31.47 7.95 -2.63
N GLU A 222 31.88 8.67 -1.58
CA GLU A 222 32.47 8.07 -0.37
C GLU A 222 31.61 8.24 0.89
N ALA A 223 30.40 8.81 0.77
CA ALA A 223 29.42 8.88 1.85
C ALA A 223 28.51 7.64 1.94
N PHE A 224 28.59 6.70 0.98
CA PHE A 224 27.63 5.59 0.85
C PHE A 224 28.06 4.30 1.58
N TYR A 225 29.29 4.20 2.10
CA TYR A 225 29.81 2.96 2.70
C TYR A 225 30.05 2.98 4.23
N LEU A 226 29.91 4.12 4.91
CA LEU A 226 30.21 4.22 6.35
C LEU A 226 28.99 4.25 7.29
N SER A 227 27.76 4.32 6.76
CA SER A 227 26.53 4.28 7.58
C SER A 227 26.19 2.87 8.12
N LYS A 228 26.73 1.80 7.51
CA LYS A 228 26.37 0.41 7.85
C LYS A 228 27.31 -0.30 8.84
N ARG A 229 28.32 0.37 9.41
CA ARG A 229 29.34 -0.30 10.24
C ARG A 229 29.64 0.32 11.62
N ALA A 230 28.83 1.27 12.10
CA ALA A 230 29.01 1.85 13.43
C ALA A 230 27.97 1.34 14.45
N ARG A 231 27.94 0.03 14.71
CA ARG A 231 27.38 -0.53 15.97
C ARG A 231 28.07 -1.83 16.35
N THR A 232 29.32 -1.75 16.79
CA THR A 232 29.88 -2.59 17.85
C THR A 232 31.29 -2.10 18.20
N VAL A 233 31.57 -2.10 19.51
CA VAL A 233 32.86 -1.93 20.21
C VAL A 233 33.23 -0.51 20.70
N ALA A 234 33.50 -0.47 22.02
CA ALA A 234 34.11 0.54 22.88
C ALA A 234 33.20 1.72 23.34
N SER A 235 33.13 2.10 24.62
CA SER A 235 34.05 1.87 25.73
C SER A 235 33.36 1.83 27.10
N SER A 236 33.82 0.88 27.91
CA SER A 236 33.77 0.84 29.37
C SER A 236 34.84 1.73 30.03
N SER A 237 34.67 1.96 31.36
CA SER A 237 35.55 2.54 32.41
C SER A 237 35.16 3.97 32.85
N SER A 238 35.06 4.32 34.15
CA SER A 238 35.60 3.79 35.42
C SER A 238 34.68 4.18 36.62
N VAL A 239 34.33 3.28 37.56
CA VAL A 239 34.93 2.94 38.90
C VAL A 239 34.25 3.62 40.12
N SER A 240 33.57 2.82 40.95
CA SER A 240 33.69 2.67 42.43
C SER A 240 32.50 1.83 42.95
N ALA A 241 32.67 0.52 43.24
CA ALA A 241 33.12 -0.11 44.50
C ALA A 241 32.01 -0.28 45.56
N ALA A 242 31.56 -1.53 45.80
CA ALA A 242 31.49 -2.20 47.11
C ALA A 242 30.50 -3.41 47.20
N LEU A 243 31.07 -4.54 47.63
CA LEU A 243 30.54 -5.65 48.45
C LEU A 243 29.62 -6.79 47.92
N VAL A 244 30.25 -7.98 47.82
CA VAL A 244 29.95 -9.28 48.50
C VAL A 244 28.61 -9.99 48.22
N ALA A 245 28.66 -11.14 47.53
CA ALA A 245 28.49 -12.48 48.11
C ALA A 245 28.27 -13.58 47.05
N ASN A 246 28.96 -14.71 47.25
CA ASN A 246 28.92 -15.95 46.49
C ASN A 246 27.52 -16.58 46.31
N ARG A 247 27.24 -17.13 45.13
CA ARG A 247 26.57 -18.44 45.02
C ARG A 247 26.78 -19.09 43.65
N SER A 248 27.61 -20.14 43.67
CA SER A 248 27.83 -21.07 42.57
C SER A 248 26.59 -21.95 42.36
N LYS A 249 25.97 -21.90 41.19
CA LYS A 249 25.11 -22.97 40.67
C LYS A 249 25.43 -23.21 39.20
N SER A 250 25.65 -24.48 38.90
CA SER A 250 26.00 -25.04 37.59
C SER A 250 25.00 -24.62 36.51
N LYS A 251 25.52 -24.09 35.41
CA LYS A 251 24.76 -23.65 34.24
C LYS A 251 24.84 -24.74 33.18
N ALA A 252 23.70 -25.37 32.89
CA ALA A 252 23.54 -26.28 31.75
C ALA A 252 23.79 -25.52 30.42
N PRO A 253 24.29 -26.21 29.37
CA PRO A 253 24.57 -25.57 28.09
C PRO A 253 23.27 -25.07 27.43
N PRO A 254 23.30 -23.91 26.75
CA PRO A 254 22.12 -23.36 26.08
C PRO A 254 21.73 -24.25 24.90
N SER A 255 20.45 -24.65 24.89
CA SER A 255 19.81 -25.29 23.74
C SER A 255 19.80 -24.33 22.55
N SER A 256 20.13 -24.87 21.38
CA SER A 256 20.15 -24.17 20.10
C SER A 256 18.81 -23.47 19.84
N PRO A 257 18.82 -22.25 19.26
CA PRO A 257 17.59 -21.54 18.93
C PRO A 257 16.78 -22.33 17.89
N PRO A 258 15.43 -22.31 17.97
CA PRO A 258 14.59 -22.97 16.99
C PRO A 258 14.80 -22.34 15.62
N SER A 259 15.07 -23.20 14.63
CA SER A 259 15.21 -22.88 13.22
C SER A 259 14.11 -21.93 12.76
N ALA A 260 14.51 -20.77 12.25
CA ALA A 260 13.60 -19.77 11.72
C ALA A 260 12.69 -20.40 10.66
N TYR A 261 11.37 -20.31 10.85
CA TYR A 261 10.38 -20.71 9.87
C TYR A 261 10.63 -19.93 8.57
N ARG A 262 11.24 -20.59 7.59
CA ARG A 262 11.28 -20.07 6.22
C ARG A 262 9.86 -20.12 5.68
N HIS A 263 9.33 -18.96 5.30
CA HIS A 263 8.12 -18.90 4.50
C HIS A 263 8.34 -19.72 3.22
N PRO A 264 7.41 -20.63 2.84
CA PRO A 264 7.54 -21.35 1.60
C PRO A 264 7.50 -20.34 0.44
N SER A 265 8.51 -20.37 -0.41
CA SER A 265 8.51 -19.62 -1.66
C SER A 265 7.26 -19.99 -2.48
N PRO A 266 6.66 -19.03 -3.22
CA PRO A 266 5.51 -19.31 -4.07
C PRO A 266 5.82 -20.46 -5.04
N ASP A 267 4.85 -21.37 -5.19
CA ASP A 267 4.96 -22.55 -6.04
C ASP A 267 5.19 -22.11 -7.50
N PRO A 268 6.30 -22.53 -8.15
CA PRO A 268 6.62 -22.14 -9.53
C PRO A 268 5.50 -22.48 -10.52
N ASP A 269 4.68 -23.51 -10.24
CA ASP A 269 3.58 -23.91 -11.09
C ASP A 269 2.41 -22.92 -11.04
N ILE A 270 2.17 -22.33 -9.85
CA ILE A 270 1.16 -21.29 -9.67
C ILE A 270 1.56 -20.04 -10.46
N MET A 271 2.84 -19.67 -10.40
CA MET A 271 3.37 -18.54 -11.17
C MET A 271 3.28 -18.77 -12.69
N GLN A 272 3.57 -19.98 -13.17
CA GLN A 272 3.42 -20.32 -14.58
C GLN A 272 1.95 -20.29 -15.02
N LEU A 273 1.02 -20.79 -14.20
CA LEU A 273 -0.41 -20.70 -14.47
C LEU A 273 -0.88 -19.25 -14.57
N GLU A 274 -0.48 -18.37 -13.64
CA GLU A 274 -0.82 -16.94 -13.70
C GLU A 274 -0.33 -16.28 -14.99
N LYS A 275 0.87 -16.63 -15.44
CA LYS A 275 1.41 -16.14 -16.72
C LYS A 275 0.58 -16.62 -17.92
N VAL A 276 0.19 -17.90 -17.94
CA VAL A 276 -0.66 -18.46 -19.00
C VAL A 276 -2.06 -17.85 -18.97
N LEU A 277 -2.65 -17.65 -17.79
CA LEU A 277 -3.95 -17.01 -17.63
C LEU A 277 -3.95 -15.56 -18.14
N LYS A 278 -2.89 -14.79 -17.86
CA LYS A 278 -2.71 -13.44 -18.40
C LYS A 278 -2.65 -13.44 -19.93
N VAL A 279 -1.93 -14.38 -20.54
CA VAL A 279 -1.86 -14.52 -22.01
C VAL A 279 -3.23 -14.88 -22.61
N LEU A 280 -3.97 -15.79 -21.99
CA LEU A 280 -5.31 -16.17 -22.46
C LEU A 280 -6.35 -15.06 -22.27
N GLN A 281 -6.23 -14.27 -21.21
CA GLN A 281 -7.08 -13.10 -20.98
C GLN A 281 -6.81 -12.03 -22.04
N ALA A 282 -5.54 -11.75 -22.34
CA ALA A 282 -5.14 -10.87 -23.43
C ALA A 282 -5.67 -11.35 -24.80
N ASP A 283 -5.62 -12.66 -25.10
CA ASP A 283 -6.18 -13.21 -26.35
C ASP A 283 -7.71 -13.03 -26.43
N LYS A 284 -8.44 -13.20 -25.32
CA LYS A 284 -9.89 -12.95 -25.27
C LYS A 284 -10.23 -11.48 -25.51
N GLU A 285 -9.51 -10.57 -24.87
CA GLU A 285 -9.68 -9.12 -25.06
C GLU A 285 -9.38 -8.74 -26.52
N LEU A 286 -8.30 -9.26 -27.10
CA LEU A 286 -7.97 -9.08 -28.50
C LEU A 286 -9.05 -9.59 -29.45
N GLN A 287 -9.60 -10.79 -29.19
CA GLN A 287 -10.71 -11.33 -29.97
C GLN A 287 -11.98 -10.47 -29.85
N SER A 288 -12.25 -9.91 -28.67
CA SER A 288 -13.38 -9.00 -28.45
C SER A 288 -13.21 -7.69 -29.24
N LEU A 289 -12.01 -7.13 -29.28
CA LEU A 289 -11.69 -5.95 -30.08
C LEU A 289 -11.79 -6.23 -31.58
N ARG A 290 -11.28 -7.38 -32.05
CA ARG A 290 -11.43 -7.81 -33.45
C ARG A 290 -12.88 -8.03 -33.85
N ARG A 291 -13.71 -8.53 -32.93
CA ARG A 291 -15.16 -8.67 -33.14
C ARG A 291 -15.83 -7.30 -33.22
N ARG A 292 -15.55 -6.39 -32.29
CA ARG A 292 -16.10 -5.03 -32.27
C ARG A 292 -15.68 -4.23 -33.50
N LYS A 293 -14.43 -4.37 -33.96
CA LYS A 293 -13.96 -3.80 -35.24
C LYS A 293 -14.77 -4.34 -36.42
N ARG A 294 -15.02 -5.66 -36.49
CA ARG A 294 -15.86 -6.25 -37.54
C ARG A 294 -17.31 -5.77 -37.48
N GLU A 295 -17.90 -5.68 -36.30
CA GLU A 295 -19.26 -5.17 -36.10
C GLU A 295 -19.36 -3.69 -36.51
N LEU A 296 -18.39 -2.85 -36.12
CA LEU A 296 -18.28 -1.46 -36.57
C LEU A 296 -18.19 -1.36 -38.09
N MET A 297 -17.28 -2.11 -38.70
CA MET A 297 -17.10 -2.14 -40.16
C MET A 297 -18.35 -2.64 -40.89
N ALA A 298 -19.09 -3.60 -40.32
CA ALA A 298 -20.34 -4.11 -40.88
C ALA A 298 -21.53 -3.16 -40.69
N SER A 299 -21.49 -2.30 -39.67
CA SER A 299 -22.53 -1.31 -39.37
C SER A 299 -22.40 -0.01 -40.17
N LEU A 300 -21.28 0.20 -40.86
CA LEU A 300 -21.10 1.35 -41.73
C LEU A 300 -22.00 1.17 -42.97
N PRO A 301 -22.88 2.14 -43.27
CA PRO A 301 -23.74 2.06 -44.45
C PRO A 301 -22.87 1.98 -45.70
N THR A 302 -23.11 0.96 -46.52
CA THR A 302 -22.51 0.79 -47.86
C THR A 302 -23.07 1.82 -48.84
N THR A 303 -23.12 3.10 -48.46
CA THR A 303 -23.37 4.19 -49.38
C THR A 303 -22.10 4.40 -50.20
N ARG A 304 -22.19 4.06 -51.49
CA ARG A 304 -21.18 4.32 -52.52
C ARG A 304 -20.55 5.70 -52.31
N GLY A 305 -19.26 5.74 -52.00
CA GLY A 305 -18.42 6.92 -52.24
C GLY A 305 -17.77 7.62 -51.05
N PHE A 306 -17.85 7.10 -49.82
CA PHE A 306 -17.02 7.64 -48.71
C PHE A 306 -15.87 6.69 -48.40
N GLU A 307 -14.68 7.03 -48.90
CA GLU A 307 -13.43 6.48 -48.39
C GLU A 307 -13.31 6.88 -46.91
N LEU A 308 -13.13 5.89 -46.03
CA LEU A 308 -12.80 6.14 -44.63
C LEU A 308 -11.53 6.99 -44.58
N ALA A 309 -11.60 8.16 -43.94
CA ALA A 309 -10.45 9.03 -43.76
C ALA A 309 -9.26 8.21 -43.19
N PRO A 310 -8.10 8.16 -43.87
CA PRO A 310 -6.93 7.39 -43.44
C PRO A 310 -6.52 7.66 -41.98
N GLU A 311 -6.82 8.86 -41.51
CA GLU A 311 -6.60 9.35 -40.15
C GLU A 311 -7.37 8.55 -39.09
N LEU A 312 -8.59 8.09 -39.38
CA LEU A 312 -9.38 7.29 -38.44
C LEU A 312 -8.81 5.87 -38.32
N VAL A 313 -8.32 5.31 -39.43
CA VAL A 313 -7.66 4.00 -39.46
C VAL A 313 -6.35 4.05 -38.67
N GLN A 314 -5.53 5.09 -38.90
CA GLN A 314 -4.30 5.31 -38.13
C GLN A 314 -4.57 5.55 -36.64
N THR A 315 -5.64 6.26 -36.28
CA THR A 315 -6.00 6.49 -34.87
C THR A 315 -6.38 5.19 -34.17
N LEU A 316 -7.15 4.31 -34.84
CA LEU A 316 -7.51 3.01 -34.31
C LEU A 316 -6.29 2.07 -34.19
N GLU A 317 -5.35 2.11 -35.13
CA GLU A 317 -4.11 1.34 -35.05
C GLU A 317 -3.16 1.86 -33.96
N LYS A 318 -3.08 3.17 -33.78
CA LYS A 318 -2.27 3.80 -32.73
C LYS A 318 -2.82 3.48 -31.33
N GLU A 319 -4.13 3.53 -31.15
CA GLU A 319 -4.79 3.09 -29.91
C GLU A 319 -4.61 1.58 -29.68
N TYR A 320 -4.73 0.75 -30.72
CA TYR A 320 -4.47 -0.70 -30.62
C TYR A 320 -3.03 -1.01 -30.17
N ASN A 321 -2.03 -0.33 -30.73
CA ASN A 321 -0.62 -0.51 -30.39
C ASN A 321 -0.25 0.06 -29.00
N LYS A 322 -0.97 1.06 -28.52
CA LYS A 322 -0.80 1.65 -27.18
C LYS A 322 -1.13 0.68 -26.04
N TYR A 323 -2.08 -0.23 -26.26
CA TYR A 323 -2.50 -1.22 -25.24
C TYR A 323 -1.73 -2.54 -25.31
N TYR A 324 -0.97 -2.79 -26.38
CA TYR A 324 -0.19 -4.01 -26.56
C TYR A 324 1.22 -3.69 -27.12
N PRO A 325 2.18 -3.27 -26.27
CA PRO A 325 3.57 -3.19 -26.70
C PRO A 325 4.08 -4.56 -27.13
N SER A 326 4.99 -4.60 -28.11
CA SER A 326 5.50 -5.80 -28.79
C SER A 326 6.25 -6.83 -27.92
N ALA A 327 6.15 -6.74 -26.60
CA ALA A 327 6.80 -7.58 -25.62
C ALA A 327 5.79 -8.51 -24.91
N VAL A 328 5.03 -9.30 -25.67
CA VAL A 328 4.40 -10.51 -25.13
C VAL A 328 5.40 -11.65 -25.31
N PRO A 329 5.69 -12.48 -24.30
CA PRO A 329 6.56 -13.63 -24.46
C PRO A 329 6.09 -14.51 -25.62
N SER A 330 7.02 -14.94 -26.46
CA SER A 330 6.88 -15.81 -27.64
C SER A 330 6.36 -17.21 -27.29
N VAL A 331 5.23 -17.33 -26.61
CA VAL A 331 4.48 -18.59 -26.50
C VAL A 331 3.29 -18.45 -27.42
N ALA A 332 3.27 -19.21 -28.50
CA ALA A 332 2.18 -19.13 -29.45
C ALA A 332 0.86 -19.48 -28.73
N PRO A 333 -0.26 -18.79 -28.99
CA PRO A 333 -1.55 -19.09 -28.35
C PRO A 333 -2.00 -20.55 -28.48
N ALA A 334 -1.51 -21.28 -29.50
CA ALA A 334 -1.73 -22.71 -29.67
C ALA A 334 -1.00 -23.56 -28.62
N GLU A 335 0.26 -23.23 -28.30
CA GLU A 335 1.07 -23.91 -27.28
C GLU A 335 0.50 -23.64 -25.88
N ALA A 336 0.05 -22.42 -25.60
CA ALA A 336 -0.61 -22.07 -24.35
C ALA A 336 -1.93 -22.84 -24.14
N LYS A 337 -2.68 -23.12 -25.22
CA LYS A 337 -3.90 -23.94 -25.18
C LYS A 337 -3.59 -25.42 -24.94
N GLN A 338 -2.49 -25.94 -25.49
CA GLN A 338 -2.05 -27.31 -25.24
C GLN A 338 -1.54 -27.53 -23.81
N ALA A 339 -0.87 -26.54 -23.20
CA ALA A 339 -0.35 -26.63 -21.83
C ALA A 339 -1.43 -26.45 -20.74
N LEU A 340 -2.59 -25.87 -21.08
CA LEU A 340 -3.63 -25.52 -20.10
C LEU A 340 -4.22 -26.71 -19.33
N PRO A 341 -4.55 -27.87 -19.95
CA PRO A 341 -5.08 -29.02 -19.22
C PRO A 341 -4.09 -29.60 -18.21
N GLU A 342 -2.80 -29.65 -18.56
CA GLU A 342 -1.74 -30.15 -17.69
C GLU A 342 -1.52 -29.22 -16.49
N LEU A 343 -1.46 -27.91 -16.72
CA LEU A 343 -1.36 -26.92 -15.64
C LEU A 343 -2.59 -26.95 -14.72
N ARG A 344 -3.80 -27.12 -15.26
CA ARG A 344 -5.02 -27.31 -14.44
C ARG A 344 -4.92 -28.54 -13.56
N CYS A 345 -4.45 -29.66 -14.11
CA CYS A 345 -4.25 -30.91 -13.37
C CYS A 345 -3.27 -30.71 -12.20
N ARG A 346 -2.12 -30.06 -12.44
CA ARG A 346 -1.11 -29.76 -11.41
C ARG A 346 -1.67 -28.86 -10.31
N VAL A 347 -2.40 -27.81 -10.68
CA VAL A 347 -3.04 -26.89 -9.72
C VAL A 347 -4.06 -27.61 -8.86
N ASP A 348 -4.87 -28.50 -9.43
CA ASP A 348 -5.83 -29.28 -8.66
C ASP A 348 -5.14 -30.29 -7.74
N GLN A 349 -3.99 -30.85 -8.15
CA GLN A 349 -3.15 -31.67 -7.29
C GLN A 349 -2.55 -30.86 -6.13
N THR A 350 -2.06 -29.64 -6.38
CA THR A 350 -1.57 -28.72 -5.34
C THR A 350 -2.69 -28.34 -4.36
N LYS A 351 -3.91 -28.07 -4.86
CA LYS A 351 -5.09 -27.81 -4.01
C LYS A 351 -5.43 -29.01 -3.12
N LYS A 352 -5.40 -30.23 -3.66
CA LYS A 352 -5.64 -31.47 -2.89
C LYS A 352 -4.58 -31.63 -1.79
N THR A 353 -3.31 -31.40 -2.10
CA THR A 353 -2.21 -31.46 -1.12
C THR A 353 -2.33 -30.38 -0.04
N LEU A 354 -2.72 -29.16 -0.42
CA LEU A 354 -2.97 -28.07 0.52
C LEU A 354 -4.14 -28.39 1.45
N LEU A 355 -5.23 -28.95 0.92
CA LEU A 355 -6.38 -29.37 1.71
C LEU A 355 -6.01 -30.50 2.68
N ALA A 356 -5.26 -31.51 2.23
CA ALA A 356 -4.77 -32.58 3.09
C ALA A 356 -3.87 -32.04 4.22
N THR A 357 -3.02 -31.07 3.93
CA THR A 357 -2.18 -30.38 4.93
C THR A 357 -3.03 -29.62 5.95
N LYS A 358 -4.08 -28.91 5.51
CA LYS A 358 -5.02 -28.22 6.41
C LYS A 358 -5.75 -29.20 7.33
N MET A 359 -6.19 -30.34 6.81
CA MET A 359 -6.84 -31.39 7.61
C MET A 359 -5.89 -31.97 8.66
N ARG A 360 -4.63 -32.27 8.29
CA ARG A 360 -3.62 -32.73 9.25
C ARG A 360 -3.33 -31.69 10.34
N ARG A 361 -3.28 -30.42 9.99
CA ARG A 361 -3.08 -29.33 10.97
C ARG A 361 -4.25 -29.24 11.95
N ALA A 362 -5.50 -29.32 11.46
CA ALA A 362 -6.68 -29.31 12.31
C ALA A 362 -6.69 -30.50 13.28
N GLU A 363 -6.27 -31.68 12.82
CA GLU A 363 -6.14 -32.87 13.68
C GLU A 363 -5.08 -32.67 14.77
N VAL A 364 -3.91 -32.11 14.44
CA VAL A 364 -2.87 -31.78 15.45
C VAL A 364 -3.37 -30.75 16.46
N GLU A 365 -4.10 -29.73 16.00
CA GLU A 365 -4.69 -28.72 16.89
C GLU A 365 -5.73 -29.33 17.84
N LYS A 366 -6.53 -30.29 17.36
CA LYS A 366 -7.47 -31.07 18.18
C LYS A 366 -6.73 -31.89 19.24
N GLN A 367 -5.70 -32.64 18.87
CA GLN A 367 -4.91 -33.45 19.81
C GLN A 367 -4.21 -32.58 20.87
N LEU A 368 -3.75 -31.37 20.50
CA LEU A 368 -3.19 -30.42 21.45
C LEU A 368 -4.23 -29.88 22.43
N ALA A 369 -5.48 -29.66 21.99
CA ALA A 369 -6.57 -29.24 22.85
C ALA A 369 -6.94 -30.33 23.87
N GLU A 370 -7.07 -31.59 23.42
CA GLU A 370 -7.32 -32.75 24.30
C GLU A 370 -6.21 -32.91 25.35
N ARG A 371 -4.95 -32.73 24.95
CA ARG A 371 -3.81 -32.80 25.88
C ARG A 371 -3.83 -31.68 26.92
N ARG A 372 -4.28 -30.47 26.56
CA ARG A 372 -4.44 -29.36 27.51
C ARG A 372 -5.52 -29.66 28.55
N GLN A 373 -6.68 -30.15 28.09
CA GLN A 373 -7.77 -30.55 28.99
C GLN A 373 -7.33 -31.65 29.95
N TRP A 374 -6.58 -32.64 29.48
CA TRP A 374 -6.00 -33.68 30.34
C TRP A 374 -5.04 -33.11 31.40
N CYS A 375 -4.16 -32.18 31.02
CA CYS A 375 -3.27 -31.52 31.98
C CYS A 375 -4.03 -30.67 33.01
N GLU A 376 -5.13 -30.01 32.61
CA GLU A 376 -6.00 -29.26 33.54
C GLU A 376 -6.71 -30.19 34.52
N ALA A 377 -7.24 -31.33 34.05
CA ALA A 377 -7.85 -32.34 34.91
C ALA A 377 -6.89 -32.90 35.97
N ILE A 378 -5.62 -33.14 35.59
CA ILE A 378 -4.59 -33.58 36.55
C ILE A 378 -4.31 -32.51 37.60
N ARG A 379 -4.22 -31.23 37.20
CA ARG A 379 -4.00 -30.14 38.15
C ARG A 379 -5.16 -30.01 39.13
N GLN A 380 -6.39 -30.12 38.63
CA GLN A 380 -7.58 -30.06 39.48
C GLN A 380 -7.59 -31.21 40.49
N LYS A 381 -7.27 -32.44 40.05
CA LYS A 381 -7.18 -33.59 40.95
C LYS A 381 -6.12 -33.40 42.04
N HIS A 382 -4.94 -32.87 41.69
CA HIS A 382 -3.92 -32.58 42.69
C HIS A 382 -4.37 -31.51 43.69
N GLN A 383 -5.11 -30.50 43.25
CA GLN A 383 -5.66 -29.48 44.14
C GLN A 383 -6.69 -30.07 45.11
N GLU A 384 -7.56 -30.97 44.63
CA GLU A 384 -8.52 -31.71 45.47
C GLU A 384 -7.81 -32.60 46.50
N GLU A 385 -6.73 -33.28 46.11
CA GLU A 385 -5.89 -34.09 47.02
C GLU A 385 -5.15 -33.22 48.06
N GLU A 386 -4.74 -31.99 47.71
CA GLU A 386 -4.13 -31.04 48.65
C GLU A 386 -5.14 -30.44 49.64
N GLU A 387 -6.42 -30.31 49.26
CA GLU A 387 -7.49 -29.82 50.14
C GLU A 387 -8.00 -30.90 51.13
N GLU A 388 -7.76 -32.19 50.84
CA GLU A 388 -8.15 -33.32 51.71
C GLU A 388 -7.12 -33.62 52.83
N ILE A 389 -5.85 -33.23 52.64
CA ILE A 389 -4.75 -33.39 53.61
C ILE A 389 -4.76 -32.26 54.64
#